data_AF-A0A8S3CY50-F1
#
_entry.id   AF-A0A8S3CY50-F1
#
_cell.length_a   1.000
_cell.length_b   1.000
_cell.length_c   1.000
_cell.angle_alpha   90.00
_cell.angle_beta   90.00
_cell.angle_gamma   90.00
#
_symmetry.space_group_name_H-M   'P 1'
#
loop_
_entity.id
_entity.type
_entity.pdbx_description
1 polymer ?
#
loop_
_entity_poly.entity_id
_entity_poly.type
_entity_poly.pdbx_seq_one_letter_code
_entity_poly.pdbx_strand_id
1 'polypeptide(L)' 'TLIGGFPWEIPDIYAKESIIYHLDNVHTPTLIFTGANDVAVPADQSFILERGLKYLGIPSKLLIFPNEGHDLLNNPWHSK' A
#
# COMPACT_ATOMS: atom_id res chain seq x y z
N THR A 1 -15.85 -12.08 9.41
CA THR A 1 -14.69 -11.34 8.86
C THR A 1 -15.06 -9.87 8.74
N LEU A 2 -14.07 -8.95 8.62
CA LEU A 2 -14.29 -7.49 8.60
C LEU A 2 -15.31 -7.03 7.53
N ILE A 3 -15.39 -7.76 6.41
CA ILE A 3 -16.21 -7.45 5.23
C ILE A 3 -17.24 -8.54 4.89
N GLY A 4 -17.55 -9.44 5.83
CA GLY A 4 -18.75 -10.30 5.77
C GLY A 4 -18.61 -11.69 5.16
N GLY A 5 -17.44 -12.10 4.67
CA GLY A 5 -17.15 -13.48 4.21
C GLY A 5 -15.67 -13.68 3.90
N PHE A 6 -15.30 -14.86 3.38
CA PHE A 6 -13.97 -15.14 2.83
C PHE A 6 -13.84 -14.68 1.36
N PRO A 7 -12.62 -14.48 0.83
CA PRO A 7 -12.42 -14.01 -0.55
C PRO A 7 -13.09 -14.87 -1.62
N TRP A 8 -13.18 -16.18 -1.42
CA TRP A 8 -13.81 -17.10 -2.36
C TRP A 8 -15.34 -17.17 -2.21
N GLU A 9 -15.91 -16.64 -1.13
CA GLU A 9 -17.36 -16.60 -0.90
C GLU A 9 -17.98 -15.31 -1.43
N ILE A 10 -17.23 -14.20 -1.30
CA ILE A 10 -17.68 -12.85 -1.69
C ILE A 10 -16.63 -12.14 -2.56
N PRO A 11 -16.20 -12.74 -3.68
CA PRO A 11 -15.10 -12.21 -4.51
C PRO A 11 -15.38 -10.80 -5.04
N ASP A 12 -16.63 -10.49 -5.36
CA ASP A 12 -17.04 -9.18 -5.87
C ASP A 12 -16.82 -8.06 -4.85
N ILE A 13 -17.04 -8.34 -3.56
CA ILE A 13 -16.81 -7.36 -2.49
C ILE A 13 -15.30 -7.12 -2.34
N TYR A 14 -14.49 -8.17 -2.33
CA TYR A 14 -13.04 -8.03 -2.26
C TYR A 14 -12.47 -7.26 -3.46
N ALA A 15 -12.97 -7.51 -4.67
CA ALA A 15 -12.57 -6.77 -5.86
C ALA A 15 -12.98 -5.30 -5.77
N LYS A 16 -14.22 -5.03 -5.34
CA LYS A 16 -14.74 -3.68 -5.20
C LYS A 16 -13.96 -2.85 -4.18
N GLU A 17 -13.58 -3.42 -3.03
CA GLU A 17 -12.89 -2.69 -1.97
C GLU A 17 -11.35 -2.67 -2.14
N SER A 18 -10.80 -3.42 -3.09
CA SER A 18 -9.34 -3.47 -3.31
C SER A 18 -8.88 -2.35 -4.24
N ILE A 19 -7.96 -1.52 -3.74
CA ILE A 19 -7.49 -0.30 -4.43
C ILE A 19 -6.82 -0.60 -5.78
N ILE A 20 -6.26 -1.80 -5.96
CA ILE A 20 -5.55 -2.16 -7.19
C ILE A 20 -6.46 -2.17 -8.42
N TYR A 21 -7.75 -2.45 -8.25
CA TYR A 21 -8.73 -2.46 -9.33
C TYR A 21 -9.21 -1.06 -9.72
N HIS A 22 -8.81 -0.02 -8.98
CA HIS A 22 -9.24 1.37 -9.19
C HIS A 22 -8.08 2.31 -9.48
N LEU A 23 -6.88 1.79 -9.76
CA LEU A 23 -5.69 2.61 -10.00
C LEU A 23 -5.79 3.51 -11.22
N ASP A 24 -6.62 3.13 -12.19
CA ASP A 24 -6.94 3.91 -13.39
C ASP A 24 -7.63 5.26 -13.07
N ASN A 25 -8.27 5.37 -11.90
CA ASN A 25 -8.87 6.62 -11.42
C ASN A 25 -7.87 7.56 -10.75
N VAL A 26 -6.62 7.14 -10.53
CA VAL A 26 -5.60 7.98 -9.90
C VAL A 26 -4.93 8.85 -10.96
N HIS A 27 -4.90 10.16 -10.73
CA HIS A 27 -4.22 11.11 -11.62
C HIS A 27 -3.25 12.04 -10.89
N THR A 28 -3.31 12.05 -9.57
CA THR A 28 -2.50 12.93 -8.73
C THR A 28 -1.13 12.30 -8.48
N PRO A 29 -0.02 13.06 -8.61
CA PRO A 29 1.28 12.62 -8.13
C PRO A 29 1.21 12.13 -6.68
N THR A 30 1.70 10.91 -6.42
CA THR A 30 1.45 10.21 -5.15
C THR A 30 2.75 9.86 -4.43
N LEU A 31 2.86 10.25 -3.16
CA LEU A 31 3.89 9.78 -2.24
C LEU A 31 3.34 8.60 -1.43
N ILE A 32 4.08 7.50 -1.38
CA ILE A 32 3.77 6.30 -0.61
C ILE A 32 4.88 6.10 0.42
N PHE A 33 4.52 5.69 1.63
CA PHE A 33 5.50 5.34 2.64
C PHE A 33 5.03 4.18 3.52
N THR A 34 5.97 3.35 3.99
CA THR A 34 5.68 2.22 4.89
C THR A 34 6.94 1.83 5.66
N GLY A 35 6.75 1.20 6.83
CA GLY A 35 7.82 0.52 7.53
C GLY A 35 8.19 -0.80 6.84
N ALA A 36 9.47 -1.15 6.84
CA ALA A 36 9.96 -2.41 6.25
C ALA A 36 9.52 -3.65 7.06
N ASN A 37 9.29 -3.50 8.35
CA ASN A 37 8.95 -4.57 9.29
C ASN A 37 7.47 -4.52 9.72
N ASP A 38 6.60 -3.87 8.94
CA ASP A 38 5.17 -3.85 9.22
C ASP A 38 4.56 -5.25 9.05
N VAL A 39 4.12 -5.83 10.16
CA VAL A 39 3.47 -7.16 10.21
C VAL A 39 1.95 -7.07 10.07
N ALA A 40 1.35 -5.89 10.23
CA ALA A 40 -0.08 -5.68 10.07
C ALA A 40 -0.43 -5.42 8.60
N VAL A 41 0.37 -4.59 7.92
CA VAL A 41 0.24 -4.27 6.50
C VAL A 41 1.61 -4.43 5.81
N PRO A 42 1.91 -5.61 5.25
CA PRO A 42 3.21 -5.88 4.66
C PRO A 42 3.59 -4.87 3.56
N ALA A 43 4.87 -4.48 3.54
CA ALA A 43 5.42 -3.50 2.59
C ALA A 43 5.19 -3.88 1.10
N ASP A 44 5.00 -5.17 0.81
CA ASP A 44 4.61 -5.70 -0.50
C ASP A 44 3.39 -5.00 -1.12
N GLN A 45 2.41 -4.61 -0.31
CA GLN A 45 1.25 -3.85 -0.77
C GLN A 45 1.66 -2.48 -1.33
N SER A 46 2.60 -1.80 -0.67
CA SER A 46 3.14 -0.52 -1.12
C SER A 46 3.96 -0.67 -2.40
N PHE A 47 4.73 -1.77 -2.55
CA PHE A 47 5.46 -2.07 -3.79
C PHE A 47 4.52 -2.36 -4.96
N ILE A 48 3.39 -3.03 -4.73
CA ILE A 48 2.38 -3.29 -5.76
C ILE A 48 1.73 -1.98 -6.20
N LEU A 49 1.34 -1.13 -5.24
CA LEU A 49 0.74 0.18 -5.50
C LEU A 49 1.69 1.08 -6.31
N GLU A 50 2.95 1.25 -5.87
CA GLU A 50 3.91 2.11 -6.57
C GLU A 50 4.15 1.63 -8.01
N ARG A 51 4.29 0.32 -8.22
CA ARG A 51 4.46 -0.27 -9.55
C ARG A 51 3.25 -0.04 -10.44
N GLY A 52 2.03 -0.21 -9.91
CA GLY A 52 0.80 0.06 -10.65
C GLY A 52 0.70 1.52 -11.11
N LEU A 53 0.98 2.47 -10.20
CA LEU A 53 0.98 3.89 -10.53
C LEU A 53 2.05 4.24 -11.57
N LYS A 54 3.27 3.70 -11.43
CA LYS A 54 4.35 3.91 -12.42
C LYS A 54 3.98 3.35 -13.78
N TYR A 55 3.34 2.18 -13.83
CA TYR A 55 2.89 1.56 -15.07
C TYR A 55 1.87 2.43 -15.81
N LEU A 56 0.98 3.09 -15.06
CA LEU A 56 -0.01 4.05 -15.60
C LEU A 56 0.60 5.44 -15.91
N GLY A 57 1.90 5.63 -15.74
CA GLY A 57 2.58 6.91 -15.99
C GLY A 57 2.30 7.99 -14.95
N ILE A 58 1.73 7.63 -13.80
CA ILE A 58 1.45 8.56 -12.70
C ILE A 58 2.75 8.79 -11.92
N PRO A 59 3.19 10.04 -11.73
CA PRO A 59 4.38 10.32 -10.93
C PRO A 59 4.20 9.80 -9.50
N SER A 60 5.07 8.88 -9.08
CA SER A 60 4.99 8.30 -7.75
C SER A 60 6.37 8.09 -7.13
N LYS A 61 6.41 8.13 -5.80
CA LYS A 61 7.62 7.84 -5.02
C LYS A 61 7.26 6.99 -3.81
N LEU A 62 7.96 5.88 -3.64
CA LEU A 62 7.88 5.04 -2.46
C LEU A 62 9.07 5.30 -1.52
N LEU A 63 8.76 5.53 -0.24
CA LEU A 63 9.72 5.56 0.86
C LEU A 63 9.53 4.33 1.74
N ILE A 64 10.55 3.49 1.83
CA ILE A 64 10.59 2.39 2.78
C ILE A 64 11.44 2.82 3.96
N PHE A 65 10.89 2.82 5.16
CA PHE A 65 11.64 3.11 6.38
C PHE A 65 12.22 1.81 6.94
N PRO A 66 13.55 1.61 6.88
CA PRO A 66 14.18 0.43 7.43
C PRO A 66 13.98 0.39 8.95
N ASN A 67 13.79 -0.80 9.50
CA ASN A 67 13.60 -1.05 10.94
C ASN A 67 12.31 -0.50 11.55
N GLU A 68 11.42 0.14 10.77
CA GLU A 68 10.11 0.57 11.24
C GLU A 68 9.03 -0.49 11.02
N GLY A 69 8.04 -0.53 11.92
CA GLY A 69 6.88 -1.42 11.86
C GLY A 69 5.66 -0.74 11.25
N HIS A 70 4.47 -1.10 11.74
CA HIS A 70 3.21 -0.42 11.36
C HIS A 70 3.21 1.05 11.79
N ASP A 71 3.69 1.29 13.02
CA ASP A 71 3.93 2.61 13.55
C ASP A 71 5.38 3.03 13.25
N LEU A 72 5.59 4.25 12.77
CA LEU A 72 6.91 4.80 12.40
C LEU A 72 7.61 5.49 13.60
N LEU A 73 7.69 4.78 14.72
CA LEU A 73 8.08 5.36 16.02
C LEU A 73 9.50 4.98 16.48
N ASN A 74 10.19 4.04 15.84
CA ASN A 74 11.47 3.53 16.34
C ASN A 74 12.59 4.58 16.21
N ASN A 75 12.60 5.38 15.14
CA ASN A 75 13.52 6.48 14.94
C ASN A 75 12.80 7.77 14.54
N PRO A 76 12.56 8.73 15.45
CA PRO A 76 11.81 9.96 15.13
C PRO A 76 12.50 10.86 14.08
N TRP A 77 13.79 10.66 13.83
CA TRP A 77 14.56 11.49 12.90
C TRP A 77 14.55 10.93 11.48
N HIS A 78 14.30 9.62 11.32
CA HIS A 78 14.27 8.91 10.03
C HIS A 78 15.41 9.27 9.07
N SER A 79 16.54 9.74 9.63
CA SER A 79 17.70 10.27 8.94
C SER A 79 18.93 9.50 9.40
N LYS A 80 19.70 9.01 8.42
CA LYS A 80 20.95 8.24 8.50
C LYS A 80 21.07 7.23 9.65
#